data_AF-A0A0W1SVI2-F1
#
_entry.id   AF-A0A0W1SVI2-F1
#
_cell.length_a   1.000
_cell.length_b   1.000
_cell.length_c   1.000
_cell.angle_alpha   90.00
_cell.angle_beta   90.00
_cell.angle_gamma   90.00
#
_symmetry.space_group_name_H-M   'P 1'
#
loop_
_entity.id
_entity.type
_entity.pdbx_description
1 polymer ?
#
loop_
_entity_poly.entity_id
_entity_poly.type
_entity_poly.pdbx_seq_one_letter_code
_entity_poly.pdbx_strand_id
1 'polypeptide(L)'
;MTGQVVAESGANCVNDEINLRGGEFFGNTRSTDNGYFEIEVPENNRYEIAYYKGESGNDFAAIKNGAPHIYTLGEHFVGESETDLGTLTLPQAHIVDFRILDQEGEPVRTADPGYRFDGYGDNPRRTTLNADGYTVIEGASFTGAEFAEYVTCSVNRNYTKTVNVNGPVEVTATVKSSGVSWDISESETAQTNTATPTKTPTATPTETPQETATPTKTPATTTTAVPQTRTAETAAPTTTPNTTTPTEEPPSRGFFSNGVGEDEAMAFMNDPFSLTLGGFALSVGGIIHQLLRGQ
;
A
#
# COMPACT_ATOMS: atom_id res chain seq x y z
N MET A 1 -8.29 -2.68 18.83
CA MET A 1 -9.09 -1.75 18.00
C MET A 1 -9.74 -2.58 16.92
N THR A 2 -11.04 -2.38 16.72
CA THR A 2 -11.85 -3.10 15.73
C THR A 2 -12.62 -2.11 14.85
N GLY A 3 -13.01 -2.55 13.66
CA GLY A 3 -13.82 -1.73 12.76
C GLY A 3 -14.17 -2.48 11.48
N GLN A 4 -15.01 -1.84 10.66
CA GLN A 4 -15.38 -2.35 9.34
C GLN A 4 -15.15 -1.27 8.29
N VAL A 5 -14.42 -1.58 7.23
CA VAL A 5 -14.26 -0.68 6.08
C VAL A 5 -15.23 -1.06 4.97
N VAL A 6 -15.95 -0.06 4.45
CA VAL A 6 -16.85 -0.22 3.30
C VAL A 6 -16.57 0.89 2.29
N ALA A 7 -16.73 0.62 0.99
CA ALA A 7 -16.66 1.65 -0.03
C ALA A 7 -18.04 2.23 -0.32
N GLU A 8 -18.14 3.54 -0.53
CA GLU A 8 -19.38 4.22 -0.95
C GLU A 8 -19.97 3.62 -2.24
N SER A 9 -19.10 3.13 -3.13
CA SER A 9 -19.46 2.40 -4.35
C SER A 9 -20.14 1.04 -4.10
N GLY A 10 -20.18 0.57 -2.85
CA GLY A 10 -20.61 -0.78 -2.49
C GLY A 10 -19.56 -1.86 -2.78
N ALA A 11 -18.35 -1.47 -3.15
CA ALA A 11 -17.25 -2.41 -3.37
C ALA A 11 -16.86 -3.13 -2.08
N ASN A 12 -16.57 -4.43 -2.19
CA ASN A 12 -16.02 -5.18 -1.07
C ASN A 12 -14.56 -4.77 -0.86
N CYS A 13 -14.22 -4.45 0.40
CA CYS A 13 -12.86 -4.14 0.84
C CYS A 13 -12.26 -5.39 1.50
N VAL A 14 -11.88 -6.40 0.71
CA VAL A 14 -11.55 -7.76 1.19
C VAL A 14 -10.07 -8.02 1.08
N ASN A 15 -9.46 -8.52 2.18
CA ASN A 15 -8.03 -8.81 2.24
C ASN A 15 -7.18 -7.58 1.88
N ASP A 16 -7.75 -6.39 2.12
CA ASP A 16 -7.12 -5.10 1.93
C ASP A 16 -6.38 -4.72 3.22
N GLU A 17 -5.26 -4.03 3.08
CA GLU A 17 -4.41 -3.67 4.21
C GLU A 17 -4.92 -2.42 4.93
N ILE A 18 -4.98 -2.51 6.25
CA ILE A 18 -5.26 -1.39 7.15
C ILE A 18 -3.96 -1.06 7.87
N ASN A 19 -3.38 0.09 7.56
CA ASN A 19 -2.17 0.62 8.18
C ASN A 19 -2.52 1.57 9.32
N LEU A 20 -1.77 1.48 10.42
CA LEU A 20 -1.94 2.33 11.59
C LEU A 20 -0.60 2.96 11.99
N ARG A 21 -0.64 4.27 12.26
CA ARG A 21 0.50 5.03 12.75
C ARG A 21 0.10 5.89 13.95
N GLY A 22 0.82 5.77 15.07
CA GLY A 22 0.53 6.55 16.27
C GLY A 22 1.64 6.50 17.32
N GLY A 23 2.19 7.66 17.71
CA GLY A 23 3.37 7.73 18.59
C GLY A 23 4.57 7.02 17.95
N GLU A 24 5.16 6.05 18.65
CA GLU A 24 6.23 5.17 18.14
C GLU A 24 5.71 3.88 17.48
N PHE A 25 4.39 3.66 17.52
CA PHE A 25 3.78 2.45 17.00
C PHE A 25 3.47 2.57 15.51
N PHE A 26 3.87 1.53 14.77
CA PHE A 26 3.48 1.27 13.39
C PHE A 26 3.01 -0.18 13.33
N GLY A 27 1.81 -0.40 12.80
CA GLY A 27 1.24 -1.73 12.66
C GLY A 27 0.29 -1.80 11.48
N ASN A 28 0.04 -3.01 11.02
CA ASN A 28 -0.96 -3.26 10.00
C ASN A 28 -1.76 -4.52 10.30
N THR A 29 -2.92 -4.61 9.68
CA THR A 29 -3.79 -5.78 9.68
C THR A 29 -4.47 -5.88 8.32
N ARG A 30 -5.28 -6.92 8.11
CA ARG A 30 -6.07 -7.07 6.88
C ARG A 30 -7.54 -7.14 7.20
N SER A 31 -8.34 -6.58 6.30
CA SER A 31 -9.78 -6.77 6.32
C SER A 31 -10.15 -8.19 5.91
N THR A 32 -11.23 -8.71 6.50
CA THR A 32 -11.83 -9.99 6.13
C THR A 32 -12.81 -9.81 4.95
N ASP A 33 -13.52 -10.88 4.56
CA ASP A 33 -14.46 -10.90 3.43
C ASP A 33 -15.63 -9.89 3.55
N ASN A 34 -15.92 -9.39 4.75
CA ASN A 34 -16.95 -8.38 4.98
C ASN A 34 -16.37 -6.99 5.30
N GLY A 35 -15.06 -6.77 5.11
CA GLY A 35 -14.40 -5.51 5.44
C GLY A 35 -14.05 -5.34 6.92
N TYR A 36 -14.37 -6.29 7.80
CA TYR A 36 -14.01 -6.23 9.21
C TYR A 36 -12.49 -6.39 9.40
N PHE A 37 -11.90 -5.62 10.31
CA PHE A 37 -10.52 -5.76 10.73
C PHE A 37 -10.39 -5.65 12.25
N GLU A 38 -9.30 -6.23 12.77
CA GLU A 38 -8.93 -6.17 14.17
C GLU A 38 -7.42 -6.05 14.30
N ILE A 39 -6.97 -5.18 15.20
CA ILE A 39 -5.55 -4.98 15.52
C ILE A 39 -5.36 -4.61 16.98
N GLU A 40 -4.39 -5.23 17.63
CA GLU A 40 -3.92 -4.86 18.96
C GLU A 40 -2.99 -3.65 18.86
N VAL A 41 -3.30 -2.59 19.61
CA VAL A 41 -2.51 -1.35 19.63
C VAL A 41 -2.34 -0.87 21.08
N PRO A 42 -1.25 -0.16 21.40
CA PRO A 42 -1.10 0.49 22.70
C PRO A 42 -2.28 1.41 23.05
N GLU A 43 -2.68 1.37 24.32
CA GLU A 43 -3.73 2.21 24.89
C GLU A 43 -3.26 3.67 25.04
N ASN A 44 -4.23 4.57 25.25
CA ASN A 44 -4.03 6.00 25.51
C ASN A 44 -3.22 6.74 24.43
N ASN A 45 -3.50 6.44 23.16
CA ASN A 45 -2.77 6.99 22.03
C ASN A 45 -3.70 7.35 20.84
N ARG A 46 -3.25 8.24 19.96
CA ARG A 46 -3.93 8.59 18.71
C ARG A 46 -3.29 7.85 17.54
N TYR A 47 -4.12 7.24 16.72
CA TYR A 47 -3.71 6.48 15.55
C TYR A 47 -4.33 7.09 14.30
N GLU A 48 -3.49 7.49 13.35
CA GLU A 48 -3.90 7.69 11.97
C GLU A 48 -4.10 6.33 11.32
N ILE A 49 -5.22 6.17 10.62
CA ILE A 49 -5.57 4.93 9.92
C ILE A 49 -5.51 5.19 8.42
N ALA A 50 -4.76 4.37 7.69
CA ALA A 50 -4.71 4.39 6.24
C ALA A 50 -5.21 3.07 5.67
N TYR A 51 -6.06 3.15 4.65
CA TYR A 51 -6.53 2.03 3.87
C TYR A 51 -5.65 1.87 2.62
N TYR A 52 -5.27 0.64 2.30
CA TYR A 52 -4.60 0.26 1.07
C TYR A 52 -5.37 -0.85 0.37
N LYS A 53 -5.74 -0.62 -0.89
CA LYS A 53 -6.32 -1.67 -1.72
C LYS A 53 -5.22 -2.61 -2.20
N GLY A 54 -5.12 -3.77 -1.58
CA GLY A 54 -4.05 -4.73 -1.81
C GLY A 54 -3.53 -5.37 -0.53
N GLU A 55 -2.70 -6.39 -0.72
CA GLU A 55 -2.27 -7.29 0.34
C GLU A 55 -1.06 -6.80 1.15
N SER A 56 -0.33 -5.81 0.63
CA SER A 56 0.86 -5.25 1.28
C SER A 56 0.86 -3.73 1.13
N GLY A 57 1.29 -3.00 2.17
CA GLY A 57 1.16 -1.56 2.43
C GLY A 57 1.70 -0.56 1.41
N ASN A 58 1.95 -1.00 0.19
CA ASN A 58 2.18 -0.17 -0.99
C ASN A 58 1.96 -0.94 -2.32
N ASP A 59 1.66 -2.24 -2.27
CA ASP A 59 1.43 -3.11 -3.41
C ASP A 59 -0.03 -3.05 -3.85
N PHE A 60 -0.35 -1.99 -4.61
CA PHE A 60 -1.69 -1.81 -5.17
C PHE A 60 -2.20 -3.08 -5.87
N ALA A 61 -3.44 -3.44 -5.56
CA ALA A 61 -4.15 -4.50 -6.24
C ALA A 61 -4.48 -4.07 -7.68
N ALA A 62 -4.34 -5.00 -8.62
CA ALA A 62 -4.65 -4.78 -10.03
C ALA A 62 -6.16 -4.87 -10.33
N ILE A 63 -7.00 -4.13 -9.58
CA ILE A 63 -8.45 -4.17 -9.69
C ILE A 63 -9.08 -2.77 -9.61
N LYS A 64 -10.03 -2.50 -10.51
CA LYS A 64 -10.95 -1.36 -10.44
C LYS A 64 -12.28 -1.83 -9.85
N ASN A 65 -12.65 -1.31 -8.70
CA ASN A 65 -13.92 -1.65 -8.05
C ASN A 65 -14.63 -0.43 -7.46
N GLY A 66 -14.08 0.78 -7.60
CA GLY A 66 -14.66 2.00 -7.06
C GLY A 66 -14.25 2.34 -5.62
N ALA A 67 -13.43 1.52 -4.96
CA ALA A 67 -12.71 1.92 -3.75
C ALA A 67 -11.40 2.64 -4.13
N PRO A 68 -10.91 3.62 -3.35
CA PRO A 68 -9.59 4.21 -3.61
C PRO A 68 -8.49 3.16 -3.40
N HIS A 69 -7.35 3.26 -4.11
CA HIS A 69 -6.20 2.39 -3.88
C HIS A 69 -5.48 2.72 -2.56
N ILE A 70 -5.62 3.96 -2.11
CA ILE A 70 -5.04 4.47 -0.89
C ILE A 70 -5.90 5.62 -0.37
N TYR A 71 -6.17 5.67 0.93
CA TYR A 71 -6.95 6.74 1.56
C TYR A 71 -6.71 6.78 3.07
N THR A 72 -6.68 7.97 3.67
CA THR A 72 -6.62 8.10 5.14
C THR A 72 -8.03 8.20 5.72
N LEU A 73 -8.33 7.37 6.71
CA LEU A 73 -9.61 7.34 7.44
C LEU A 73 -9.59 8.25 8.68
N GLY A 74 -8.60 9.15 8.74
CA GLY A 74 -8.39 10.11 9.82
C GLY A 74 -7.71 9.53 11.06
N GLU A 75 -7.63 10.37 12.10
CA GLU A 75 -7.08 10.02 13.40
C GLU A 75 -8.15 9.57 14.39
N HIS A 76 -7.88 8.48 15.11
CA HIS A 76 -8.75 7.90 16.13
C HIS A 76 -8.00 7.73 17.45
N PHE A 77 -8.67 8.06 18.56
CA PHE A 77 -8.08 7.88 19.89
C PHE A 77 -8.48 6.54 20.49
N VAL A 78 -7.51 5.78 20.97
CA VAL A 78 -7.71 4.53 21.70
C VAL A 78 -7.47 4.78 23.18
N GLY A 79 -8.50 4.52 24.00
CA GLY A 79 -8.43 4.64 25.46
C GLY A 79 -7.90 3.39 26.15
N GLU A 80 -8.28 3.19 27.41
CA GLU A 80 -7.93 2.02 28.23
C GLU A 80 -8.82 0.79 28.01
N SER A 81 -9.83 0.91 27.15
CA SER A 81 -10.76 -0.17 26.81
C SER A 81 -10.74 -0.45 25.31
N GLU A 82 -11.29 -1.60 24.95
CA GLU A 82 -11.53 -1.94 23.55
C GLU A 82 -12.24 -0.79 22.83
N THR A 83 -11.67 -0.40 21.69
CA THR A 83 -12.18 0.70 20.85
C THR A 83 -12.71 0.09 19.56
N ASP A 84 -14.03 0.16 19.41
CA ASP A 84 -14.76 -0.16 18.18
C ASP A 84 -14.99 1.13 17.40
N LEU A 85 -14.49 1.18 16.17
CA LEU A 85 -14.62 2.32 15.27
C LEU A 85 -15.93 2.30 14.48
N GLY A 86 -16.70 1.21 14.57
CA GLY A 86 -17.89 0.99 13.76
C GLY A 86 -17.56 0.86 12.27
N THR A 87 -18.42 1.43 11.43
CA THR A 87 -18.25 1.41 9.98
C THR A 87 -17.52 2.67 9.49
N LEU A 88 -16.36 2.47 8.88
CA LEU A 88 -15.56 3.47 8.20
C LEU A 88 -15.87 3.42 6.70
N THR A 89 -16.39 4.51 6.15
CA THR A 89 -16.78 4.57 4.73
C THR A 89 -15.70 5.26 3.92
N LEU A 90 -15.16 4.56 2.91
CA LEU A 90 -14.29 5.14 1.89
C LEU A 90 -15.15 5.93 0.89
N PRO A 91 -14.71 7.13 0.49
CA PRO A 91 -15.42 7.92 -0.53
C PRO A 91 -15.41 7.21 -1.89
N GLN A 92 -16.33 7.61 -2.76
CA GLN A 92 -16.33 7.22 -4.17
C GLN A 92 -14.98 7.58 -4.83
N ALA A 93 -14.32 6.57 -5.40
CA ALA A 93 -13.07 6.79 -6.12
C ALA A 93 -13.29 6.99 -7.62
N HIS A 94 -12.37 7.71 -8.25
CA HIS A 94 -12.28 7.93 -9.68
C HIS A 94 -10.88 7.60 -10.20
N ILE A 95 -10.81 7.31 -11.50
CA ILE A 95 -9.53 6.98 -12.15
C ILE A 95 -8.68 8.22 -12.35
N VAL A 96 -7.42 8.11 -11.96
CA VAL A 96 -6.34 9.02 -12.32
C VAL A 96 -5.46 8.28 -13.31
N ASP A 97 -5.56 8.65 -14.59
CA ASP A 97 -4.68 8.15 -15.64
C ASP A 97 -3.45 9.06 -15.73
N PHE A 98 -2.33 8.61 -15.19
CA PHE A 98 -1.08 9.37 -15.19
C PHE A 98 -0.21 8.96 -16.38
N ARG A 99 0.20 9.94 -17.21
CA ARG A 99 1.01 9.78 -18.41
C ARG A 99 2.31 10.57 -18.32
N ILE A 100 3.42 10.01 -18.78
CA ILE A 100 4.74 10.66 -18.77
C ILE A 100 5.34 10.67 -20.19
N LEU A 101 5.55 11.87 -20.73
CA LEU A 101 6.03 12.14 -22.09
C LEU A 101 7.26 13.05 -22.07
N ASP A 102 8.05 13.06 -23.14
CA ASP A 102 9.09 14.07 -23.38
C ASP A 102 8.54 15.28 -24.16
N GLN A 103 9.42 16.21 -24.58
CA GLN A 103 9.01 17.44 -25.28
C GLN A 103 8.46 17.19 -26.69
N GLU A 104 8.84 16.07 -27.28
CA GLU A 104 8.42 15.63 -28.60
C GLU A 104 7.09 14.87 -28.55
N GLY A 105 6.59 14.57 -27.33
CA GLY A 105 5.36 13.83 -27.09
C GLY A 105 5.57 12.31 -27.05
N GLU A 106 6.81 11.84 -26.97
CA GLU A 106 7.15 10.43 -26.91
C GLU A 106 7.18 9.92 -25.46
N PRO A 107 6.78 8.65 -25.21
CA PRO A 107 6.78 8.07 -23.87
C PRO A 107 8.17 7.97 -23.22
N VAL A 108 8.32 8.50 -22.00
CA VAL A 108 9.59 8.41 -21.23
C VAL A 108 9.64 7.11 -20.44
N ARG A 109 9.96 6.00 -21.11
CA ARG A 109 9.90 4.64 -20.51
C ARG A 109 10.86 4.41 -19.33
N THR A 110 11.87 5.26 -19.16
CA THR A 110 12.82 5.20 -18.04
C THR A 110 12.36 5.99 -16.82
N ALA A 111 11.23 6.70 -16.89
CA ALA A 111 10.70 7.43 -15.75
C ALA A 111 10.12 6.45 -14.71
N ASP A 112 10.25 6.82 -13.44
CA ASP A 112 9.67 6.14 -12.28
C ASP A 112 8.40 6.89 -11.85
N PRO A 113 7.20 6.44 -12.26
CA PRO A 113 5.94 7.04 -11.83
C PRO A 113 5.65 6.67 -10.37
N GLY A 114 4.92 7.52 -9.67
CA GLY A 114 4.40 7.18 -8.35
C GLY A 114 3.17 7.98 -7.96
N TYR A 115 2.45 7.45 -6.98
CA TYR A 115 1.24 8.00 -6.40
C TYR A 115 1.37 8.12 -4.89
N ARG A 116 0.92 9.23 -4.32
CA ARG A 116 0.89 9.46 -2.87
C ARG A 116 -0.40 10.09 -2.42
N PHE A 117 -0.84 9.71 -1.23
CA PHE A 117 -1.98 10.28 -0.52
C PHE A 117 -1.58 10.49 0.94
N ASP A 118 -1.55 11.74 1.37
CA ASP A 118 -1.28 12.13 2.77
C ASP A 118 -0.03 11.46 3.40
N GLY A 119 1.07 11.40 2.64
CA GLY A 119 2.33 10.78 3.09
C GLY A 119 2.44 9.27 2.83
N TYR A 120 1.33 8.58 2.63
CA TYR A 120 1.25 7.21 2.16
C TYR A 120 1.43 7.14 0.63
N GLY A 121 1.86 6.00 0.09
CA GLY A 121 2.11 5.90 -1.36
C GLY A 121 2.29 4.48 -1.87
N ASP A 122 2.46 4.38 -3.18
CA ASP A 122 2.61 3.12 -3.90
C ASP A 122 4.03 2.53 -3.84
N ASN A 123 4.13 1.25 -4.19
CA ASN A 123 5.39 0.57 -4.42
C ASN A 123 5.83 0.90 -5.85
N PRO A 124 6.91 1.67 -6.06
CA PRO A 124 7.36 2.04 -7.40
C PRO A 124 7.70 0.81 -8.26
N ARG A 125 7.97 -0.35 -7.65
CA ARG A 125 8.29 -1.58 -8.38
C ARG A 125 7.07 -2.22 -9.03
N ARG A 126 5.86 -1.84 -8.60
CA ARG A 126 4.61 -2.39 -9.10
C ARG A 126 3.80 -1.40 -9.94
N THR A 127 4.28 -0.17 -10.08
CA THR A 127 3.70 0.82 -10.99
C THR A 127 4.71 1.11 -12.11
N THR A 128 4.36 0.74 -13.34
CA THR A 128 5.26 0.89 -14.50
C THR A 128 4.60 1.74 -15.58
N LEU A 129 5.33 2.10 -16.65
CA LEU A 129 4.76 2.78 -17.81
C LEU A 129 4.52 1.80 -18.96
N ASN A 130 3.36 1.90 -19.60
CA ASN A 130 3.07 1.14 -20.81
C ASN A 130 3.73 1.76 -22.05
N ALA A 131 3.43 1.19 -23.23
CA ALA A 131 4.01 1.62 -24.50
C ALA A 131 3.70 3.08 -24.86
N ASP A 132 2.58 3.62 -24.37
CA ASP A 132 2.07 4.97 -24.62
C ASP A 132 2.41 5.96 -23.50
N GLY A 133 3.14 5.51 -22.48
CA GLY A 133 3.61 6.31 -21.36
C GLY A 133 2.61 6.45 -20.22
N TYR A 134 1.52 5.69 -20.21
CA TYR A 134 0.57 5.66 -19.08
C TYR A 134 1.03 4.71 -17.99
N THR A 135 0.78 5.08 -16.73
CA THR A 135 1.01 4.20 -15.60
C THR A 135 0.12 2.97 -15.65
N VAL A 136 0.67 1.81 -15.30
CA VAL A 136 -0.01 0.54 -15.19
C VAL A 136 0.46 -0.15 -13.91
N ILE A 137 -0.51 -0.58 -13.10
CA ILE A 137 -0.26 -1.46 -11.94
C ILE A 137 0.10 -2.85 -12.46
N GLU A 138 1.11 -3.49 -11.90
CA GLU A 138 1.55 -4.83 -12.28
C GLU A 138 0.39 -5.84 -12.24
N GLY A 139 0.15 -6.50 -13.38
CA GLY A 139 -0.95 -7.46 -13.54
C GLY A 139 -2.28 -6.83 -13.97
N ALA A 140 -2.38 -5.49 -14.03
CA ALA A 140 -3.58 -4.82 -14.49
C ALA A 140 -3.70 -4.87 -16.02
N SER A 141 -4.94 -5.01 -16.50
CA SER A 141 -5.31 -4.86 -17.92
C SER A 141 -5.72 -3.43 -18.28
N PHE A 142 -5.49 -2.49 -17.36
CA PHE A 142 -5.94 -1.11 -17.43
C PHE A 142 -4.81 -0.15 -17.05
N THR A 143 -4.98 1.12 -17.39
CA THR A 143 -4.11 2.22 -16.95
C THR A 143 -4.67 2.91 -15.70
N GLY A 144 -3.76 3.61 -15.02
CA GLY A 144 -4.07 4.47 -13.89
C GLY A 144 -4.38 3.73 -12.60
N ALA A 145 -4.81 4.49 -11.60
CA ALA A 145 -5.29 3.98 -10.31
C ALA A 145 -6.49 4.79 -9.82
N GLU A 146 -7.31 4.18 -8.96
CA GLU A 146 -8.50 4.80 -8.35
C GLU A 146 -8.10 5.61 -7.11
N PHE A 147 -8.48 6.89 -7.04
CA PHE A 147 -8.28 7.76 -5.88
C PHE A 147 -9.54 8.57 -5.59
N ALA A 148 -9.61 9.19 -4.42
CA ALA A 148 -10.68 10.09 -4.04
C ALA A 148 -10.09 11.38 -3.47
N GLU A 149 -10.83 12.48 -3.59
CA GLU A 149 -10.47 13.83 -3.16
C GLU A 149 -9.25 14.41 -3.86
N TYR A 150 -8.06 13.91 -3.58
CA TYR A 150 -6.84 14.35 -4.23
C TYR A 150 -5.81 13.23 -4.29
N VAL A 151 -4.80 13.37 -5.14
CA VAL A 151 -3.61 12.51 -5.16
C VAL A 151 -2.40 13.33 -5.55
N THR A 152 -1.23 12.96 -5.05
CA THR A 152 0.04 13.49 -5.51
C THR A 152 0.69 12.51 -6.47
N CYS A 153 0.74 12.87 -7.76
CA CYS A 153 1.50 12.16 -8.78
C CYS A 153 2.98 12.57 -8.71
N SER A 154 3.90 11.66 -9.03
CA SER A 154 5.33 11.96 -9.05
C SER A 154 6.07 11.34 -10.23
N VAL A 155 7.06 12.07 -10.76
CA VAL A 155 8.05 11.56 -11.72
C VAL A 155 9.40 11.50 -11.04
N ASN A 156 10.02 10.32 -11.00
CA ASN A 156 11.31 10.06 -10.35
C ASN A 156 11.36 10.53 -8.88
N ARG A 157 10.20 10.52 -8.20
CA ARG A 157 9.96 10.96 -6.80
C ARG A 157 10.25 12.44 -6.49
N ASN A 158 11.01 13.13 -7.33
CA ASN A 158 11.48 14.50 -7.09
C ASN A 158 10.55 15.56 -7.68
N TYR A 159 9.81 15.21 -8.75
CA TYR A 159 8.86 16.11 -9.38
C TYR A 159 7.46 15.67 -9.01
N THR A 160 6.76 16.45 -8.21
CA THR A 160 5.44 16.11 -7.70
C THR A 160 4.37 17.09 -8.17
N LYS A 161 3.14 16.60 -8.29
CA LYS A 161 1.96 17.42 -8.55
C LYS A 161 0.76 16.83 -7.83
N THR A 162 0.16 17.63 -6.95
CA THR A 162 -1.13 17.31 -6.34
C THR A 162 -2.26 17.67 -7.29
N VAL A 163 -3.21 16.75 -7.44
CA VAL A 163 -4.34 16.81 -8.36
C VAL A 163 -5.61 16.52 -7.57
N ASN A 164 -6.65 17.34 -7.75
CA ASN A 164 -7.97 17.07 -7.16
C ASN A 164 -8.71 16.02 -8.02
N VAL A 165 -9.38 15.09 -7.37
CA VAL A 165 -10.05 13.93 -7.95
C VAL A 165 -11.53 13.99 -7.61
N ASN A 166 -12.28 14.74 -8.42
CA ASN A 166 -13.75 14.85 -8.33
C ASN A 166 -14.48 14.08 -9.46
N GLY A 167 -13.71 13.34 -10.26
CA GLY A 167 -14.13 12.64 -11.46
C GLY A 167 -12.90 11.99 -12.12
N PRO A 168 -13.09 11.21 -13.20
CA PRO A 168 -11.98 10.69 -13.99
C PRO A 168 -11.08 11.83 -14.50
N VAL A 169 -9.77 11.70 -14.33
CA VAL A 169 -8.79 12.74 -14.67
C VAL A 169 -7.59 12.13 -15.39
N GLU A 170 -7.14 12.77 -16.44
CA GLU A 170 -5.85 12.48 -17.07
C GLU A 170 -4.82 13.51 -16.61
N VAL A 171 -3.67 13.02 -16.15
CA VAL A 171 -2.53 13.83 -15.72
C VAL A 171 -1.39 13.54 -16.70
N THR A 172 -0.94 14.54 -17.45
CA THR A 172 0.21 14.40 -18.34
C THR A 172 1.41 15.19 -17.80
N ALA A 173 2.50 14.49 -17.49
CA ALA A 173 3.78 15.07 -17.17
C ALA A 173 4.68 15.10 -18.42
N THR A 174 5.09 16.29 -18.84
CA THR A 174 6.08 16.50 -19.90
C THR A 174 7.45 16.76 -19.29
N VAL A 175 8.37 15.82 -19.47
CA VAL A 175 9.75 15.89 -18.99
C VAL A 175 10.59 16.75 -19.94
N LYS A 176 11.34 17.68 -19.36
CA LYS A 176 12.19 18.66 -20.03
C LYS A 176 13.57 18.66 -19.38
N SER A 177 14.59 19.14 -20.09
CA SER A 177 15.91 19.36 -19.49
C SER A 177 15.89 20.28 -18.28
N SER A 178 14.92 21.21 -18.22
CA SER A 178 14.73 22.16 -17.12
C SER A 178 13.79 21.69 -16.00
N GLY A 179 13.20 20.48 -16.08
CA GLY A 179 12.24 19.96 -15.10
C GLY A 179 11.02 19.31 -15.73
N VAL A 180 9.88 19.31 -15.03
CA VAL A 180 8.62 18.69 -15.49
C VAL A 180 7.52 19.75 -15.58
N SER A 181 6.80 19.81 -16.70
CA SER A 181 5.53 20.56 -16.81
C SER A 181 4.34 19.61 -16.74
N TRP A 182 3.23 20.09 -16.16
CA TRP A 182 2.06 19.28 -15.88
C TRP A 182 0.84 19.84 -16.62
N ASP A 183 0.15 18.98 -17.34
CA ASP A 183 -1.18 19.22 -17.90
C ASP A 183 -2.19 18.31 -17.19
N ILE A 184 -3.34 18.86 -16.82
CA ILE A 184 -4.39 18.14 -16.10
C ILE A 184 -5.69 18.41 -16.84
N SER A 185 -6.32 17.35 -17.33
CA SER A 185 -7.58 17.42 -18.04
C SER A 185 -8.58 16.42 -17.48
N GLU A 186 -9.87 16.76 -17.55
CA GLU A 186 -10.92 15.78 -17.28
C GLU A 186 -10.81 14.67 -18.32
N SER A 187 -10.77 13.42 -17.86
CA SER A 187 -10.68 12.29 -18.78
C SER A 187 -12.07 12.03 -19.35
N GLU A 188 -12.20 12.14 -20.68
CA GLU A 188 -13.42 11.71 -21.39
C GLU A 188 -13.58 10.19 -21.42
N THR A 189 -12.69 9.42 -20.79
CA THR A 189 -12.88 7.98 -20.66
C THR A 189 -14.19 7.74 -19.92
N ALA A 190 -15.21 7.38 -20.70
CA ALA A 190 -16.43 6.83 -20.18
C ALA A 190 -15.99 5.67 -19.30
N GLN A 191 -16.13 5.83 -17.98
CA GLN A 191 -16.11 4.70 -17.06
C GLN A 191 -17.26 3.80 -17.52
N THR A 192 -16.99 2.90 -18.46
CA THR A 192 -17.79 1.72 -18.67
C THR A 192 -17.52 0.91 -17.42
N ASN A 193 -18.22 1.27 -16.35
CA ASN A 193 -18.49 0.44 -15.21
C ASN A 193 -19.13 -0.81 -15.81
N THR A 194 -18.27 -1.73 -16.23
CA THR A 194 -18.67 -3.09 -16.51
C THR A 194 -18.96 -3.60 -15.13
N ALA A 195 -20.15 -3.28 -14.63
CA ALA A 195 -20.69 -3.87 -13.43
C ALA A 195 -20.56 -5.35 -13.68
N THR A 196 -19.62 -5.98 -12.98
CA THR A 196 -19.56 -7.44 -12.91
C THR A 196 -21.00 -7.84 -12.62
N PRO A 197 -21.67 -8.57 -13.52
CA PRO A 197 -23.09 -8.85 -13.36
C PRO A 197 -23.22 -9.48 -11.98
N THR A 198 -23.85 -8.75 -11.06
CA THR A 198 -24.16 -9.25 -9.74
C THR A 198 -24.90 -10.54 -10.03
N LYS A 199 -24.28 -11.69 -9.71
CA LYS A 199 -24.98 -12.96 -9.81
C LYS A 199 -26.24 -12.74 -8.98
N THR A 200 -27.39 -12.61 -9.65
CA THR A 200 -28.66 -12.54 -8.97
C THR A 200 -28.64 -13.73 -8.03
N PRO A 201 -28.75 -13.51 -6.70
CA PRO A 201 -28.73 -14.63 -5.78
C PRO A 201 -29.82 -15.57 -6.27
N THR A 202 -29.41 -16.74 -6.78
CA THR A 202 -30.34 -17.81 -7.11
C THR A 202 -31.08 -18.04 -5.81
N ALA A 203 -32.38 -17.71 -5.78
CA ALA A 203 -33.21 -17.88 -4.61
C ALA A 203 -32.93 -19.28 -4.08
N THR A 204 -32.33 -19.36 -2.89
CA THR A 204 -32.18 -20.62 -2.18
C THR A 204 -33.59 -21.21 -2.13
N PRO A 205 -33.84 -22.42 -2.68
CA PRO A 205 -35.17 -23.00 -2.63
C PRO A 205 -35.59 -23.00 -1.17
N THR A 206 -36.65 -22.26 -0.88
CA THR A 206 -37.29 -22.29 0.43
C THR A 206 -37.75 -23.72 0.63
N GLU A 207 -37.00 -24.49 1.41
CA GLU A 207 -37.46 -25.80 1.85
C GLU A 207 -38.82 -25.60 2.49
N THR A 208 -39.84 -26.20 1.87
CA THR A 208 -41.18 -26.24 2.45
C THR A 208 -41.03 -26.92 3.81
N PRO A 209 -41.51 -26.31 4.92
CA PRO A 209 -41.35 -26.90 6.24
C PRO A 209 -41.97 -28.29 6.24
N GLN A 210 -41.12 -29.32 6.33
CA GLN A 210 -41.56 -30.69 6.55
C GLN A 210 -42.20 -30.74 7.93
N GLU A 211 -43.47 -31.14 7.98
CA GLU A 211 -44.23 -31.30 9.22
C GLU A 211 -43.42 -32.11 10.23
N THR A 212 -43.08 -31.46 11.33
CA THR A 212 -42.37 -32.08 12.45
C THR A 212 -43.31 -33.11 13.07
N ALA A 213 -43.02 -34.40 12.83
CA ALA A 213 -43.69 -35.49 13.51
C ALA A 213 -43.54 -35.31 15.03
N THR A 214 -44.67 -35.35 15.74
CA THR A 214 -44.76 -35.25 17.19
C THR A 214 -43.86 -36.31 17.84
N PRO A 215 -42.90 -35.94 18.71
CA PRO A 215 -42.05 -36.91 19.38
C PRO A 215 -42.85 -37.70 20.41
N THR A 216 -43.01 -39.01 20.16
CA THR A 216 -43.48 -39.99 21.14
C THR A 216 -42.47 -40.08 22.29
N LYS A 217 -42.93 -39.76 23.51
CA LYS A 217 -42.16 -39.87 24.76
C LYS A 217 -41.63 -41.30 24.93
N THR A 218 -40.32 -41.47 24.86
CA THR A 218 -39.62 -42.70 25.26
C THR A 218 -39.10 -42.50 26.70
N PRO A 219 -39.38 -43.44 27.63
CA PRO A 219 -39.06 -43.28 29.04
C PRO A 219 -37.55 -43.34 29.32
N ALA A 220 -37.17 -42.58 30.34
CA ALA A 220 -35.81 -42.40 30.82
C ALA A 220 -35.17 -43.68 31.37
N THR A 221 -33.96 -43.99 30.93
CA THR A 221 -33.06 -44.93 31.60
C THR A 221 -31.93 -44.15 32.23
N THR A 222 -31.94 -44.13 33.56
CA THR A 222 -30.89 -43.60 34.42
C THR A 222 -29.66 -44.49 34.34
N THR A 223 -28.53 -43.95 33.88
CA THR A 223 -27.23 -44.62 34.01
C THR A 223 -26.29 -43.75 34.83
N THR A 224 -26.07 -44.16 36.07
CA THR A 224 -25.05 -43.65 36.98
C THR A 224 -23.67 -44.02 36.45
N ALA A 225 -22.85 -43.03 36.12
CA ALA A 225 -21.44 -43.23 35.77
C ALA A 225 -20.52 -42.71 36.89
N VAL A 226 -19.56 -43.58 37.21
CA VAL A 226 -18.59 -43.58 38.31
C VAL A 226 -17.54 -42.46 38.14
N PRO A 227 -17.02 -41.85 39.23
CA PRO A 227 -15.94 -40.89 39.14
C PRO A 227 -14.61 -41.59 38.81
N GLN A 228 -14.00 -41.25 37.66
CA GLN A 228 -12.65 -41.71 37.32
C GLN A 228 -11.60 -40.73 37.87
N THR A 229 -10.83 -41.25 38.82
CA THR A 229 -9.63 -40.68 39.40
C THR A 229 -8.55 -40.50 38.32
N ARG A 230 -8.06 -39.27 38.12
CA ARG A 230 -6.93 -38.98 37.24
C ARG A 230 -5.62 -39.08 38.03
N THR A 231 -4.86 -40.14 37.77
CA THR A 231 -3.50 -40.36 38.28
C THR A 231 -2.53 -39.37 37.63
N ALA A 232 -1.71 -38.71 38.45
CA ALA A 232 -0.59 -37.90 38.01
C ALA A 232 0.55 -38.81 37.54
N GLU A 233 1.00 -38.62 36.30
CA GLU A 233 2.21 -39.26 35.77
C GLU A 233 3.29 -38.20 35.58
N THR A 234 4.24 -38.23 36.52
CA THR A 234 5.49 -37.50 36.52
C THR A 234 6.46 -38.20 35.56
N ALA A 235 6.81 -37.56 34.45
CA ALA A 235 7.94 -37.96 33.60
C ALA A 235 9.07 -36.94 33.72
N ALA A 236 10.26 -37.44 34.06
CA ALA A 236 11.50 -36.73 34.31
C ALA A 236 12.14 -36.16 33.03
N PRO A 237 13.05 -35.17 33.15
CA PRO A 237 13.72 -34.54 32.02
C PRO A 237 14.88 -35.42 31.51
N THR A 238 15.02 -35.53 30.18
CA THR A 238 16.23 -36.07 29.56
C THR A 238 17.03 -34.93 28.94
N THR A 239 18.24 -34.74 29.45
CA THR A 239 19.26 -33.83 28.94
C THR A 239 20.03 -34.47 27.79
N THR A 240 20.29 -33.72 26.72
CA THR A 240 21.40 -33.99 25.81
C THR A 240 21.99 -32.66 25.35
N PRO A 241 23.24 -32.33 25.70
CA PRO A 241 23.92 -31.15 25.19
C PRO A 241 24.55 -31.48 23.84
N ASN A 242 24.13 -30.81 22.77
CA ASN A 242 24.86 -30.83 21.51
C ASN A 242 25.95 -29.75 21.57
N THR A 243 27.17 -30.20 21.86
CA THR A 243 28.40 -29.41 21.77
C THR A 243 28.78 -29.28 20.30
N THR A 244 28.49 -28.13 19.68
CA THR A 244 29.18 -27.72 18.45
C THR A 244 30.40 -26.88 18.81
N THR A 245 31.55 -27.45 18.49
CA THR A 245 32.88 -26.84 18.50
C THR A 245 32.89 -25.51 17.74
N PRO A 246 33.36 -24.40 18.33
CA PRO A 246 33.72 -23.23 17.55
C PRO A 246 35.07 -23.50 16.87
N THR A 247 35.09 -23.45 15.53
CA THR A 247 36.33 -23.37 14.77
C THR A 247 36.98 -22.02 15.06
N GLU A 248 38.13 -22.09 15.71
CA GLU A 248 39.02 -20.98 16.03
C GLU A 248 39.60 -20.40 14.73
N GLU A 249 39.12 -19.22 14.34
CA GLU A 249 39.70 -18.42 13.26
C GLU A 249 40.89 -17.62 13.82
N PRO A 250 42.07 -17.62 13.17
CA PRO A 250 43.27 -16.97 13.70
C PRO A 250 43.09 -15.44 13.76
N PRO A 251 43.69 -14.76 14.75
CA PRO A 251 43.57 -13.31 14.90
C PRO A 251 44.24 -12.59 13.72
N SER A 252 43.41 -11.94 12.89
CA SER A 252 43.86 -10.93 11.93
C SER A 252 44.31 -9.69 12.70
N ARG A 253 45.62 -9.56 12.89
CA ARG A 253 46.30 -8.32 13.26
C ARG A 253 46.79 -7.67 11.97
N GLY A 254 46.17 -6.56 11.58
CA GLY A 254 46.56 -5.84 10.38
C GLY A 254 45.87 -4.48 10.24
N PHE A 255 46.41 -3.48 10.93
CA PHE A 255 46.62 -2.10 10.49
C PHE A 255 45.58 -1.42 9.56
N PHE A 256 44.96 -0.37 10.10
CA PHE A 256 44.23 0.76 9.47
C PHE A 256 42.78 0.53 9.01
N SER A 257 41.80 0.87 9.86
CA SER A 257 40.47 1.43 9.50
C SER A 257 39.86 2.00 10.80
N ASN A 258 39.27 3.19 10.92
CA ASN A 258 38.65 4.09 9.95
C ASN A 258 39.03 5.55 10.25
N GLY A 259 39.51 6.23 9.20
CA GLY A 259 39.20 7.64 9.01
C GLY A 259 37.72 7.77 8.66
N VAL A 260 37.13 8.87 9.10
CA VAL A 260 35.76 9.29 8.80
C VAL A 260 35.66 9.51 7.29
N GLY A 261 34.96 8.61 6.59
CA GLY A 261 34.80 8.66 5.14
C GLY A 261 33.66 9.60 4.74
N GLU A 262 34.02 10.67 4.05
CA GLU A 262 33.13 11.63 3.37
C GLU A 262 32.46 10.99 2.13
N ASP A 263 31.63 9.96 2.31
CA ASP A 263 30.99 9.26 1.18
C ASP A 263 29.58 9.75 0.82
N GLU A 264 29.07 10.82 1.45
CA GLU A 264 27.81 11.46 1.01
C GLU A 264 28.00 12.44 -0.15
N ALA A 265 29.22 12.87 -0.46
CA ALA A 265 29.49 13.80 -1.57
C ALA A 265 29.54 13.12 -2.95
N MET A 266 29.62 11.79 -3.02
CA MET A 266 29.76 11.05 -4.29
C MET A 266 28.47 10.37 -4.77
N ALA A 267 27.41 10.33 -3.95
CA ALA A 267 26.12 9.78 -4.35
C ALA A 267 25.45 10.60 -5.48
N PHE A 268 25.78 11.89 -5.60
CA PHE A 268 25.31 12.77 -6.69
C PHE A 268 25.94 12.45 -8.06
N MET A 269 27.07 11.73 -8.12
CA MET A 269 27.78 11.43 -9.38
C MET A 269 27.30 10.18 -10.11
N ASN A 270 26.43 9.36 -9.53
CA ASN A 270 25.94 8.13 -10.17
C ASN A 270 24.60 8.27 -10.89
N ASP A 271 23.99 9.46 -10.87
CA ASP A 271 22.79 9.74 -11.64
C ASP A 271 23.17 10.40 -12.99
N PRO A 272 22.98 9.73 -14.15
CA PRO A 272 23.29 10.31 -15.46
C PRO A 272 22.51 11.59 -15.76
N PHE A 273 21.36 11.81 -15.11
CA PHE A 273 20.61 13.07 -15.22
C PHE A 273 21.28 14.21 -14.43
N SER A 274 21.82 13.93 -13.25
CA SER A 274 22.58 14.91 -12.45
C SER A 274 23.92 15.28 -13.10
N LEU A 275 24.57 14.33 -13.78
CA LEU A 275 25.79 14.57 -14.57
C LEU A 275 25.55 15.47 -15.79
N THR A 276 24.39 15.35 -16.46
CA THR A 276 24.07 16.17 -17.63
C THR A 276 23.75 17.61 -17.24
N LEU A 277 23.00 17.81 -16.16
CA LEU A 277 22.64 19.14 -15.67
C LEU A 277 23.85 19.84 -15.00
N GLY A 278 24.64 19.10 -14.21
CA GLY A 278 25.87 19.60 -13.59
C GLY A 278 26.95 19.95 -14.62
N GLY A 279 27.10 19.15 -15.69
CA GLY A 279 28.01 19.43 -16.79
C GLY A 279 27.67 20.71 -17.55
N PHE A 280 26.37 21.02 -17.73
CA PHE A 280 25.94 22.23 -18.41
C PHE A 280 26.19 23.50 -17.58
N ALA A 281 25.97 23.45 -16.26
CA ALA A 281 26.24 24.59 -15.38
C ALA A 281 27.74 24.96 -15.31
N LEU A 282 28.62 23.97 -15.29
CA LEU A 282 30.08 24.20 -15.34
C LEU A 282 30.55 24.76 -16.70
N SER A 283 29.92 24.34 -17.79
CA SER A 283 30.20 24.87 -19.15
C SER A 283 29.86 26.37 -19.25
N VAL A 284 28.68 26.78 -18.76
CA VAL A 284 28.27 28.19 -18.77
C VAL A 284 29.12 29.04 -17.82
N GLY A 285 29.45 28.51 -16.63
CA GLY A 285 30.35 29.17 -15.69
C GLY A 285 31.75 29.42 -16.27
N GLY A 286 32.30 28.45 -17.03
CA GLY A 286 33.57 28.60 -17.73
C GLY A 286 33.57 29.70 -18.78
N ILE A 287 32.49 29.84 -19.55
CA ILE A 287 32.36 30.89 -20.59
C ILE A 287 32.25 32.28 -19.95
N ILE A 288 31.44 32.43 -18.89
CA ILE A 288 31.30 33.70 -18.16
C ILE A 288 32.64 34.12 -17.52
N HIS A 289 33.37 33.16 -16.94
CA HIS A 289 34.68 33.43 -16.33
C HIS A 289 35.74 33.84 -17.39
N GLN A 290 35.68 33.29 -18.61
CA GLN A 290 36.55 33.74 -19.71
C GLN A 290 36.19 35.15 -20.22
N LEU A 291 34.91 35.51 -20.25
CA LEU A 291 34.47 36.86 -20.62
C LEU A 291 34.86 37.92 -19.58
N LEU A 292 34.90 37.57 -18.29
CA LEU A 292 35.26 38.50 -17.21
C LEU A 292 36.78 38.72 -17.05
N ARG A 293 37.63 37.80 -17.52
CA ARG A 293 39.10 37.95 -17.50
C ARG A 293 39.70 38.52 -18.78
N GLY A 294 38.87 38.84 -19.77
CA GLY A 294 39.28 39.36 -21.07
C GLY A 294 39.32 40.89 -21.20
N GLN A 295 39.27 41.65 -20.11
CA GLN A 295 39.46 43.12 -20.09
C GLN A 295 40.68 43.51 -19.26
#